data_AF-A0A6G1B5U5-F1
#
_entry.id   AF-A0A6G1B5U5-F1
#
_cell.length_a   1.000
_cell.length_b   1.000
_cell.length_c   1.000
_cell.angle_alpha   90.00
_cell.angle_beta   90.00
_cell.angle_gamma   90.00
#
_symmetry.space_group_name_H-M   'P 1'
#
loop_
_entity.id
_entity.type
_entity.pdbx_description
1 polymer ?
#
loop_
_entity_poly.entity_id
_entity_poly.type
_entity_poly.pdbx_seq_one_letter_code
_entity_poly.pdbx_strand_id
1 'polypeptide(L)' 'ESDASTRCMDENNYDREKCSTHFLKYKNCRKFWNSVMVQRRQNGVQPSMPTAAERDEILGTLGKMPY' A
#
# COMPACT_ATOMS: atom_id res chain seq x y z
N GLU A 1 2.89 0.80 -6.77
CA GLU A 1 1.82 1.82 -6.70
C GLU A 1 2.29 3.27 -6.87
N SER A 2 3.21 3.81 -6.05
CA SER A 2 3.61 5.24 -6.17
C SER A 2 4.24 5.60 -7.53
N ASP A 3 5.03 4.72 -8.10
CA ASP A 3 5.64 4.90 -9.43
C ASP A 3 4.59 4.92 -10.55
N ALA A 4 3.58 4.04 -10.48
CA ALA A 4 2.50 3.96 -11.45
C ALA A 4 1.60 5.20 -11.44
N SER A 5 1.31 5.78 -10.27
CA SER A 5 0.56 7.04 -10.20
C SER A 5 1.33 8.23 -10.79
N THR A 6 2.65 8.31 -10.56
CA THR A 6 3.48 9.40 -11.11
C THR A 6 3.58 9.27 -12.63
N ARG A 7 3.87 8.07 -13.12
CA ARG A 7 3.92 7.79 -14.56
C ARG A 7 2.59 8.05 -15.26
N CYS A 8 1.47 7.64 -14.66
CA CYS A 8 0.15 7.94 -15.20
C CYS A 8 -0.09 9.46 -15.29
N MET A 9 0.32 10.23 -14.27
CA MET A 9 0.19 11.69 -14.30
C MET A 9 1.02 12.33 -15.39
N ASP A 10 2.26 11.87 -15.59
CA ASP A 10 3.13 12.37 -16.66
C ASP A 10 2.56 12.06 -18.06
N GLU A 11 2.00 10.86 -18.25
CA GLU A 11 1.39 10.44 -19.51
C GLU A 11 0.03 11.13 -19.79
N ASN A 12 -0.67 11.60 -18.76
CA ASN A 12 -2.02 12.16 -18.86
C ASN A 12 -2.10 13.67 -18.64
N ASN A 13 -0.99 14.42 -18.84
CA ASN A 13 -0.93 15.87 -18.62
C ASN A 13 -1.41 16.27 -17.22
N TYR A 14 -1.09 15.47 -16.21
CA TYR A 14 -1.47 15.67 -14.81
C TYR A 14 -2.99 15.64 -14.55
N ASP A 15 -3.76 15.00 -15.44
CA ASP A 15 -5.18 14.74 -15.24
C ASP A 15 -5.38 13.64 -14.18
N ARG A 16 -5.71 14.07 -12.97
CA ARG A 16 -5.88 13.21 -11.79
C ARG A 16 -7.04 12.23 -11.93
N GLU A 17 -8.09 12.59 -12.67
CA GLU A 17 -9.29 11.75 -12.84
C GLU A 17 -8.94 10.49 -13.62
N LYS A 18 -8.09 10.61 -14.66
CA LYS A 18 -7.60 9.48 -15.45
C LYS A 18 -6.72 8.52 -14.66
N CYS A 19 -6.07 9.01 -13.61
CA CYS A 19 -5.20 8.22 -12.73
C CYS A 19 -5.85 7.84 -11.40
N SER A 20 -7.15 8.12 -11.22
CA SER A 20 -7.91 7.90 -9.98
C SER A 20 -7.78 6.48 -9.43
N THR A 21 -7.69 5.48 -10.32
CA THR A 21 -7.51 4.07 -9.93
C THR A 21 -6.15 3.83 -9.27
N HIS A 22 -5.07 4.42 -9.77
CA HIS A 22 -3.74 4.30 -9.14
C HIS A 22 -3.71 4.96 -7.76
N PHE A 23 -4.36 6.12 -7.62
CA PHE A 23 -4.49 6.78 -6.33
C PHE A 23 -5.33 5.97 -5.35
N LEU A 24 -6.41 5.33 -5.82
CA LEU A 24 -7.25 4.47 -5.00
C LEU A 24 -6.46 3.25 -4.49
N LYS A 25 -5.70 2.58 -5.36
CA LYS A 25 -4.82 1.47 -4.97
C LYS A 25 -3.78 1.91 -3.94
N TYR A 26 -3.11 3.04 -4.18
CA TYR A 26 -2.15 3.59 -3.22
C TYR A 26 -2.80 3.90 -1.86
N LYS A 27 -3.99 4.49 -1.85
CA LYS A 27 -4.75 4.79 -0.62
C LYS A 27 -5.13 3.51 0.13
N ASN A 28 -5.56 2.47 -0.59
CA ASN A 28 -5.89 1.17 -0.01
C ASN A 28 -4.65 0.48 0.58
N CYS A 29 -3.52 0.53 -0.12
CA CYS A 29 -2.22 0.06 0.36
C CYS A 29 -1.84 0.72 1.69
N ARG A 30 -1.90 2.05 1.74
CA ARG A 30 -1.57 2.80 2.97
C ARG A 30 -2.52 2.44 4.12
N LYS A 31 -3.82 2.30 3.83
CA LYS A 31 -4.82 1.93 4.84
C LYS A 31 -4.55 0.54 5.42
N PHE A 32 -4.26 -0.43 4.57
CA PHE A 32 -3.93 -1.80 4.98
C PHE A 32 -2.68 -1.87 5.85
N TRP A 33 -1.57 -1.26 5.42
CA TRP A 33 -0.34 -1.29 6.20
C TRP A 33 -0.45 -0.51 7.51
N ASN A 34 -1.26 0.56 7.54
CA ASN A 34 -1.58 1.24 8.80
C ASN A 34 -2.36 0.35 9.77
N SER A 35 -3.31 -0.47 9.31
CA SER A 35 -4.02 -1.39 10.21
C SER A 35 -3.09 -2.46 10.77
N VAL A 36 -2.18 -3.00 9.95
CA VAL A 36 -1.14 -3.95 10.41
C VAL A 36 -0.22 -3.29 11.42
N MET A 37 0.22 -2.04 11.17
CA MET A 37 1.08 -1.29 12.07
C MET A 37 0.41 -1.04 13.44
N VAL A 38 -0.88 -0.70 13.45
CA VAL A 38 -1.65 -0.50 14.69
C VAL A 38 -1.73 -1.81 15.49
N GLN A 39 -2.04 -2.93 14.83
CA GLN A 39 -2.07 -4.25 15.50
C GLN A 39 -0.70 -4.65 16.05
N ARG A 40 0.37 -4.49 15.27
CA ARG A 40 1.75 -4.77 15.73
C ARG A 40 2.14 -3.91 16.93
N ARG A 41 1.75 -2.63 16.92
CA ARG A 41 1.99 -1.70 18.04
C ARG A 41 1.23 -2.12 19.30
N GLN A 42 -0.03 -2.56 19.16
CA GLN A 42 -0.82 -3.07 20.29
C GLN A 42 -0.20 -4.34 20.90
N ASN A 43 0.40 -5.18 20.06
CA ASN A 43 1.11 -6.39 20.49
C ASN A 43 2.54 -6.13 20.99
N GLY A 44 2.98 -4.86 21.06
CA GLY A 44 4.33 -4.51 21.52
C GLY A 44 5.47 -4.87 20.55
N VAL A 45 5.16 -5.22 19.29
CA VAL A 45 6.14 -5.62 18.28
C VAL A 45 6.88 -4.40 17.73
N GLN A 46 8.21 -4.43 17.73
CA GLN A 46 9.08 -3.39 17.18
C GLN A 46 10.04 -3.99 16.13
N PRO A 47 10.21 -3.37 14.95
CA PRO A 47 9.51 -2.16 14.49
C PRO A 47 8.01 -2.41 14.24
N SER A 48 7.19 -1.39 14.52
CA SER A 48 5.75 -1.43 14.27
C SER A 48 5.43 -1.56 12.77
N MET A 49 6.29 -1.02 11.91
CA MET A 49 6.23 -1.23 10.47
C MET A 49 6.86 -2.58 10.09
N PRO A 50 6.14 -3.43 9.33
CA PRO A 50 6.70 -4.68 8.82
C PRO A 50 7.88 -4.46 7.88
N THR A 51 8.91 -5.29 8.04
CA THR A 51 10.06 -5.44 7.14
C THR A 51 9.64 -6.10 5.82
N ALA A 52 10.50 -6.08 4.79
CA ALA A 52 10.17 -6.66 3.48
C ALA A 52 9.76 -8.14 3.58
N ALA A 53 10.51 -8.96 4.32
CA ALA A 53 10.19 -10.38 4.51
C ALA A 53 8.83 -10.60 5.18
N GLU A 54 8.52 -9.84 6.23
CA GLU A 54 7.21 -9.93 6.90
C GLU A 54 6.07 -9.46 6.00
N ARG A 55 6.32 -8.50 5.10
CA ARG A 55 5.31 -8.10 4.11
C ARG A 55 5.03 -9.21 3.13
N ASP A 56 6.06 -9.91 2.66
CA ASP A 56 5.91 -11.04 1.74
C ASP A 56 5.13 -12.19 2.39
N GLU A 57 5.37 -12.48 3.67
CA GLU A 57 4.58 -13.46 4.43
C GLU A 57 3.11 -13.03 4.60
N ILE A 58 2.87 -11.78 5.01
CA ILE A 58 1.52 -11.24 5.16
C ILE A 58 0.76 -11.25 3.82
N LEU A 59 1.42 -10.91 2.71
CA LEU A 59 0.81 -10.95 1.38
C LEU A 59 0.58 -12.39 0.90
N GLY A 60 1.52 -13.30 1.19
CA GLY A 60 1.40 -14.72 0.86
C GLY A 60 0.24 -15.40 1.57
N THR A 61 -0.02 -15.04 2.83
CA THR A 61 -1.15 -15.58 3.61
C THR A 61 -2.51 -15.05 3.14
N LEU A 62 -2.58 -13.82 2.61
CA LEU A 62 -3.83 -13.23 2.11
C LEU A 62 -4.27 -13.78 0.75
N GLY A 63 -3.37 -14.39 -0.02
CA GLY A 63 -3.65 -15.02 -1.32
C GLY A 63 -4.08 -14.05 -2.44
N LYS A 64 -4.34 -12.78 -2.13
CA LYS A 64 -4.65 -11.68 -3.06
C LYS A 64 -4.06 -10.38 -2.54
N MET A 65 -3.61 -9.51 -3.44
CA MET A 65 -3.20 -8.16 -3.03
C MET A 65 -4.41 -7.41 -2.48
N PRO A 66 -4.32 -6.84 -1.27
CA PRO A 66 -5.43 -6.11 -0.65
C PRO A 66 -5.69 -4.72 -1.27
N TYR A 67 -4.99 -4.39 -2.37
CA TYR A 67 -5.06 -3.13 -3.11
C TYR A 67 -4.68 -3.31 -4.58
#